data_AF-A0A535D0H4-F1
#
_entry.id   AF-A0A535D0H4-F1
#
_cell.length_a   1.000
_cell.length_b   1.000
_cell.length_c   1.000
_cell.angle_alpha   90.00
_cell.angle_beta   90.00
_cell.angle_gamma   90.00
#
_symmetry.space_group_name_H-M   'P 1'
#
loop_
_entity.id
_entity.type
_entity.pdbx_description
1 polymer ?
#
loop_
_entity_poly.entity_id
_entity_poly.type
_entity_poly.pdbx_seq_one_letter_code
_entity_poly.pdbx_strand_id
1 'polypeptide(L)'
;MQRTESPPDHSLAAGDPRRARAGRAVLDTLLVAAIFAPYALGAKEVPAIYQHVPWRDDPYDAVVSFTVFFVPMLAGLILLRIPLCRNDTPLPVSRVVGLVRACRVTLLAVLLTVGGEWVAVALRAGGSSWDWRTGVAIALLTVVTAAAAVAYFRVQRAVKQLPRWRVHDALDPDWIADAVVVAEQLAGWLGPFRTAAVRVLRWLDAHIVDETRRHPITAAATLALLFGLALAASAAREHGPAPVLLLFVGVAASGMFAFIVSTGTYVGLVRSVQPSRGVRRRVIDALVVSAASVPVTLAFRDWLGWIAGAETGGVGAARLGRLLIIVAAAVFVIVLAAESAGRAYTPRTTL
;
A
#
# COMPACT_ATOMS: atom_id res chain seq x y z
N MET A 1 3.93 -27.19 43.17
CA MET A 1 3.53 -27.35 41.75
C MET A 1 2.85 -26.07 41.30
N GLN A 2 3.61 -25.17 40.66
CA GLN A 2 3.04 -23.96 40.06
C GLN A 2 2.21 -24.37 38.84
N ARG A 3 0.93 -23.98 38.82
CA ARG A 3 0.13 -24.02 37.59
C ARG A 3 0.82 -23.11 36.58
N THR A 4 1.41 -23.71 35.55
CA THR A 4 1.65 -23.03 34.29
C THR A 4 0.28 -22.66 33.73
N GLU A 5 -0.17 -21.44 33.99
CA GLU A 5 -1.22 -20.82 33.20
C GLU A 5 -0.80 -20.93 31.74
N SER A 6 -1.56 -21.70 30.96
CA SER A 6 -1.41 -21.69 29.51
C SER A 6 -1.53 -20.23 29.07
N PRO A 7 -0.57 -19.68 28.31
CA PRO A 7 -0.74 -18.35 27.76
C PRO A 7 -2.08 -18.33 27.03
N PRO A 8 -2.90 -17.28 27.18
CA PRO A 8 -4.18 -17.22 26.49
C PRO A 8 -3.95 -17.49 24.99
N ASP A 9 -4.87 -18.22 24.35
CA ASP A 9 -4.85 -18.69 22.93
C ASP A 9 -4.58 -17.57 21.88
N HIS A 10 -4.36 -16.35 22.34
CA HIS A 10 -4.15 -15.13 21.59
C HIS A 10 -2.70 -14.59 21.64
N SER A 11 -1.76 -15.30 22.29
CA SER A 11 -0.36 -14.86 22.40
C SER A 11 0.66 -15.96 22.08
N LEU A 12 1.78 -15.59 21.43
CA LEU A 12 2.92 -16.46 21.16
C LEU A 12 3.95 -16.32 22.27
N ALA A 13 4.28 -17.43 22.93
CA ALA A 13 5.27 -17.48 24.00
C ALA A 13 6.66 -16.99 23.56
N ALA A 14 7.48 -16.58 24.53
CA ALA A 14 8.91 -16.32 24.30
C ALA A 14 9.60 -17.60 23.81
N GLY A 15 10.42 -17.48 22.77
CA GLY A 15 11.14 -18.62 22.16
C GLY A 15 10.35 -19.47 21.17
N ASP A 16 9.08 -19.17 20.86
CA ASP A 16 8.33 -19.91 19.83
C ASP A 16 9.05 -19.80 18.45
N PRO A 17 9.41 -20.93 17.79
CA PRO A 17 10.09 -20.92 16.50
C PRO A 17 9.30 -20.20 15.38
N ARG A 18 7.98 -20.10 15.50
CA ARG A 18 7.12 -19.33 14.58
C ARG A 18 7.45 -17.84 14.61
N ARG A 19 7.80 -17.29 15.78
CA ARG A 19 8.22 -15.88 15.93
C ARG A 19 9.52 -15.62 15.18
N ALA A 20 10.51 -16.50 15.33
CA ALA A 20 11.79 -16.35 14.64
C ALA A 20 11.63 -16.40 13.12
N ARG A 21 10.77 -17.28 12.60
CA ARG A 21 10.46 -17.36 11.16
C ARG A 21 9.71 -16.13 10.65
N ALA A 22 8.72 -15.64 11.39
CA ALA A 22 8.03 -14.41 11.05
C ALA A 22 8.99 -13.20 11.07
N GLY A 23 9.88 -13.12 12.07
CA GLY A 23 10.90 -12.09 12.17
C GLY A 23 11.87 -12.09 10.98
N ARG A 24 12.36 -13.27 10.55
CA ARG A 24 13.17 -13.39 9.33
C ARG A 24 12.41 -12.93 8.09
N ALA A 25 11.15 -13.31 7.96
CA ALA A 25 10.31 -12.89 6.83
C ALA A 25 10.09 -11.36 6.80
N VAL A 26 9.96 -10.73 7.97
CA VAL A 26 9.89 -9.27 8.11
C VAL A 26 11.21 -8.63 7.68
N LEU A 27 12.36 -9.13 8.16
CA LEU A 27 13.68 -8.63 7.78
C LEU A 27 13.95 -8.79 6.28
N ASP A 28 13.63 -9.95 5.71
CA ASP A 28 13.74 -10.20 4.27
C ASP A 28 12.90 -9.21 3.47
N THR A 29 11.68 -8.90 3.94
CA THR A 29 10.82 -7.93 3.27
C THR A 29 11.36 -6.51 3.34
N LEU A 30 11.92 -6.12 4.49
CA LEU A 30 12.57 -4.81 4.64
C LEU A 30 13.84 -4.70 3.80
N LEU A 31 14.62 -5.77 3.69
CA LEU A 31 15.78 -5.83 2.80
C LEU A 31 15.35 -5.68 1.34
N VAL A 32 14.29 -6.39 0.91
CA VAL A 32 13.73 -6.22 -0.44
C VAL A 32 13.26 -4.79 -0.65
N ALA A 33 12.56 -4.17 0.31
CA ALA A 33 12.16 -2.77 0.20
C ALA A 33 13.36 -1.82 0.09
N ALA A 34 14.42 -2.07 0.85
CA ALA A 34 15.65 -1.28 0.84
C ALA A 34 16.47 -1.44 -0.46
N ILE A 35 16.35 -2.56 -1.16
CA ILE A 35 16.94 -2.78 -2.48
C ILE A 35 16.04 -2.19 -3.57
N PHE A 36 14.73 -2.41 -3.48
CA PHE A 36 13.75 -1.95 -4.46
C PHE A 36 13.66 -0.43 -4.55
N ALA A 37 13.65 0.27 -3.41
CA ALA A 37 13.53 1.73 -3.39
C ALA A 37 14.63 2.45 -4.20
N PRO A 38 15.95 2.21 -3.99
CA PRO A 38 16.99 2.83 -4.80
C PRO A 38 16.99 2.33 -6.24
N TYR A 39 16.59 1.08 -6.50
CA TYR A 39 16.41 0.58 -7.86
C TYR A 39 15.33 1.38 -8.61
N ALA A 40 14.13 1.50 -8.03
CA ALA A 40 12.99 2.18 -8.64
C ALA A 40 13.24 3.70 -8.77
N LEU A 41 13.79 4.33 -7.73
CA LEU A 41 14.20 5.74 -7.78
C LEU A 41 15.32 5.97 -8.78
N GLY A 42 16.34 5.11 -8.81
CA GLY A 42 17.41 5.21 -9.79
C GLY A 42 16.90 5.07 -11.23
N ALA A 43 15.94 4.17 -11.45
CA ALA A 43 15.32 4.00 -12.75
C ALA A 43 14.49 5.23 -13.17
N LYS A 44 13.82 5.95 -12.26
CA LYS A 44 12.99 7.13 -12.58
C LYS A 44 13.75 8.46 -12.56
N GLU A 45 14.54 8.70 -11.53
CA GLU A 45 15.08 10.02 -11.19
C GLU A 45 16.46 10.29 -11.83
N VAL A 46 17.11 9.26 -12.40
CA VAL A 46 18.41 9.41 -13.07
C VAL A 46 18.19 9.40 -14.58
N PRO A 47 18.24 10.55 -15.27
CA PRO A 47 17.96 10.62 -16.71
C PRO A 47 18.84 9.68 -17.54
N ALA A 48 20.09 9.48 -17.11
CA ALA A 48 21.05 8.59 -17.75
C ALA A 48 20.67 7.09 -17.68
N ILE A 49 19.75 6.72 -16.78
CA ILE A 49 19.20 5.37 -16.64
C ILE A 49 17.80 5.33 -17.24
N TYR A 50 16.93 6.28 -16.87
CA TYR A 50 15.52 6.32 -17.27
C TYR A 50 15.32 6.27 -18.79
N GLN A 51 16.18 6.91 -19.57
CA GLN A 51 16.05 6.92 -21.02
C GLN A 51 16.30 5.56 -21.68
N HIS A 52 16.92 4.62 -20.96
CA HIS A 52 17.38 3.32 -21.47
C HIS A 52 16.60 2.13 -20.89
N VAL A 53 15.63 2.36 -19.98
CA VAL A 53 14.83 1.27 -19.42
C VAL A 53 13.66 0.90 -20.35
N PRO A 54 13.40 -0.40 -20.60
CA PRO A 54 12.30 -0.83 -21.47
C PRO A 54 10.90 -0.44 -20.97
N TRP A 55 10.76 -0.22 -19.66
CA TRP A 55 9.50 0.08 -18.98
C TRP A 55 9.30 1.58 -18.71
N ARG A 56 10.00 2.46 -19.45
CA ARG A 56 9.90 3.92 -19.29
C ARG A 56 8.53 4.48 -19.66
N ASP A 57 7.81 3.78 -20.55
CA ASP A 57 6.55 4.23 -21.11
C ASP A 57 5.38 3.61 -20.33
N ASP A 58 4.25 4.32 -20.32
CA ASP A 58 2.99 3.85 -19.79
C ASP A 58 2.55 2.55 -20.51
N PRO A 59 2.00 1.53 -19.80
CA PRO A 59 1.49 1.55 -18.43
C PRO A 59 2.51 1.23 -17.33
N TYR A 60 3.74 0.85 -17.68
CA TYR A 60 4.71 0.31 -16.71
C TYR A 60 5.22 1.40 -15.78
N ASP A 61 5.51 2.58 -16.32
CA ASP A 61 6.03 3.72 -15.57
C ASP A 61 5.06 4.22 -14.48
N ALA A 62 3.75 4.18 -14.76
CA ALA A 62 2.71 4.49 -13.79
C ALA A 62 2.74 3.55 -12.58
N VAL A 63 2.97 2.25 -12.79
CA VAL A 63 3.05 1.26 -11.70
C VAL A 63 4.26 1.55 -10.81
N VAL A 64 5.42 1.83 -11.40
CA VAL A 64 6.62 2.23 -10.65
C VAL A 64 6.37 3.51 -9.85
N SER A 65 5.68 4.49 -10.45
CA SER A 65 5.37 5.77 -9.80
C SER A 65 4.61 5.62 -8.50
N PHE A 66 3.64 4.69 -8.42
CA PHE A 66 2.92 4.43 -7.18
C PHE A 66 3.74 3.62 -6.17
N THR A 67 4.50 2.63 -6.62
CA THR A 67 5.25 1.75 -5.71
C THR A 67 6.46 2.41 -5.08
N VAL A 68 7.05 3.42 -5.72
CA VAL A 68 8.06 4.30 -5.12
C VAL A 68 7.54 4.98 -3.85
N PHE A 69 6.23 5.22 -3.71
CA PHE A 69 5.63 5.74 -2.48
C PHE A 69 5.10 4.64 -1.56
N PHE A 70 4.38 3.66 -2.12
CA PHE A 70 3.72 2.62 -1.32
C PHE A 70 4.70 1.70 -0.59
N VAL A 71 5.81 1.32 -1.24
CA VAL A 71 6.78 0.38 -0.65
C VAL A 71 7.51 1.01 0.54
N PRO A 72 8.09 2.23 0.45
CA PRO A 72 8.69 2.88 1.61
C PRO A 72 7.68 3.18 2.72
N MET A 73 6.46 3.58 2.37
CA MET A 73 5.40 3.83 3.36
C MET A 73 5.07 2.56 4.16
N LEU A 74 4.87 1.42 3.49
CA LEU A 74 4.63 0.13 4.17
C LEU A 74 5.85 -0.34 4.96
N ALA A 75 7.06 -0.16 4.42
CA ALA A 75 8.29 -0.50 5.13
C ALA A 75 8.44 0.33 6.42
N GLY A 76 8.12 1.63 6.37
CA GLY A 76 8.09 2.51 7.54
C GLY A 76 7.07 2.05 8.59
N LEU A 77 5.86 1.67 8.16
CA LEU A 77 4.85 1.11 9.06
C LEU A 77 5.34 -0.21 9.71
N ILE A 78 5.98 -1.08 8.94
CA ILE A 78 6.56 -2.34 9.46
C ILE A 78 7.65 -2.03 10.49
N LEU A 79 8.59 -1.14 10.16
CA LEU A 79 9.68 -0.71 11.04
C LEU A 79 9.15 -0.14 12.36
N LEU A 80 8.09 0.68 12.29
CA LEU A 80 7.46 1.30 13.46
C LEU A 80 7.02 0.26 14.50
N ARG A 81 6.62 -0.94 14.08
CA ARG A 81 6.13 -2.00 14.99
C ARG A 81 7.21 -2.94 15.52
N ILE A 82 8.43 -2.91 14.97
CA ILE A 82 9.53 -3.79 15.42
C ILE A 82 9.88 -3.58 16.91
N PRO A 83 9.95 -2.36 17.46
CA PRO A 83 10.26 -2.14 18.87
C PRO A 83 9.29 -2.84 19.84
N LEU A 84 8.05 -3.07 19.40
CA LEU A 84 7.01 -3.76 20.18
C LEU A 84 7.09 -5.29 20.10
N CYS A 85 8.05 -5.82 19.36
CA CYS A 85 8.24 -7.26 19.14
C CYS A 85 9.47 -7.79 19.89
N ARG A 86 9.66 -7.36 21.15
CA ARG A 86 10.79 -7.77 22.00
C ARG A 86 10.82 -9.29 22.22
N ASN A 87 12.01 -9.85 22.28
CA ASN A 87 12.21 -11.29 22.37
C ASN A 87 11.68 -11.90 23.68
N ASP A 88 11.72 -11.14 24.78
CA ASP A 88 11.53 -11.69 26.13
C ASP A 88 10.07 -11.64 26.61
N THR A 89 9.18 -10.98 25.86
CA THR A 89 7.75 -10.85 26.20
C THR A 89 6.88 -11.72 25.30
N PRO A 90 5.73 -12.23 25.79
CA PRO A 90 4.73 -12.88 24.95
C PRO A 90 4.20 -11.87 23.92
N LEU A 91 4.06 -12.33 22.68
CA LEU A 91 3.73 -11.48 21.52
C LEU A 91 2.29 -11.75 21.06
N PRO A 92 1.41 -10.74 20.99
CA PRO A 92 0.06 -10.93 20.49
C PRO A 92 0.06 -11.50 19.06
N VAL A 93 -0.71 -12.57 18.82
CA VAL A 93 -0.83 -13.21 17.50
C VAL A 93 -1.32 -12.20 16.46
N SER A 94 -2.24 -11.31 16.84
CA SER A 94 -2.77 -10.23 16.00
C SER A 94 -1.70 -9.28 15.48
N ARG A 95 -0.67 -8.95 16.30
CA ARG A 95 0.46 -8.11 15.88
C ARG A 95 1.32 -8.81 14.83
N VAL A 96 1.64 -10.09 15.05
CA VAL A 96 2.46 -10.90 14.12
C VAL A 96 1.72 -11.11 12.80
N VAL A 97 0.43 -11.45 12.85
CA VAL A 97 -0.40 -11.60 11.64
C VAL A 97 -0.48 -10.27 10.87
N GLY A 98 -0.68 -9.14 11.57
CA GLY A 98 -0.67 -7.82 10.95
C GLY A 98 0.65 -7.54 10.22
N LEU A 99 1.80 -7.74 10.88
CA LEU A 99 3.12 -7.55 10.29
C LEU A 99 3.33 -8.41 9.04
N VAL A 100 2.98 -9.69 9.11
CA VAL A 100 3.13 -10.62 7.97
C VAL A 100 2.18 -10.24 6.82
N ARG A 101 0.96 -9.75 7.12
CA ARG A 101 0.07 -9.20 6.09
C ARG A 101 0.65 -7.96 5.43
N ALA A 102 1.21 -7.02 6.20
CA ALA A 102 1.90 -5.86 5.66
C ALA A 102 3.05 -6.29 4.74
N CYS A 103 3.86 -7.27 5.18
CA CYS A 103 4.94 -7.82 4.35
C CYS A 103 4.43 -8.39 3.02
N ARG A 104 3.29 -9.11 3.05
CA ARG A 104 2.65 -9.61 1.82
C ARG A 104 2.26 -8.48 0.88
N VAL A 105 1.64 -7.41 1.39
CA VAL A 105 1.23 -6.27 0.55
C VAL A 105 2.47 -5.60 -0.05
N THR A 106 3.51 -5.37 0.74
CA THR A 106 4.78 -4.79 0.26
C THR A 106 5.37 -5.64 -0.87
N LEU A 107 5.51 -6.95 -0.65
CA LEU A 107 6.08 -7.85 -1.65
C LEU A 107 5.19 -8.01 -2.88
N LEU A 108 3.87 -7.99 -2.73
CA LEU A 108 2.95 -8.00 -3.87
C LEU A 108 3.09 -6.72 -4.70
N ALA A 109 3.23 -5.55 -4.07
CA ALA A 109 3.47 -4.30 -4.79
C ALA A 109 4.79 -4.36 -5.59
N VAL A 110 5.87 -4.85 -4.97
CA VAL A 110 7.16 -5.07 -5.65
C VAL A 110 7.02 -6.06 -6.80
N LEU A 111 6.39 -7.22 -6.57
CA LEU A 111 6.19 -8.27 -7.56
C LEU A 111 5.33 -7.82 -8.76
N LEU A 112 4.29 -7.03 -8.52
CA LEU A 112 3.48 -6.43 -9.59
C LEU A 112 4.30 -5.45 -10.42
N THR A 113 5.18 -4.67 -9.79
CA THR A 113 6.05 -3.73 -10.49
C THR A 113 7.04 -4.46 -11.37
N VAL A 114 7.84 -5.37 -10.81
CA VAL A 114 8.82 -6.14 -11.59
C VAL A 114 8.15 -7.03 -12.63
N GLY A 115 6.93 -7.51 -12.38
CA GLY A 115 6.12 -8.23 -13.35
C GLY A 115 5.79 -7.37 -14.57
N GLY A 116 5.39 -6.11 -14.36
CA GLY A 116 5.21 -5.13 -15.43
C GLY A 116 6.50 -4.86 -16.20
N GLU A 117 7.61 -4.68 -15.49
CA GLU A 117 8.93 -4.46 -16.09
C GLU A 117 9.37 -5.64 -16.96
N TRP A 118 9.13 -6.89 -16.52
CA TRP A 118 9.38 -8.09 -17.31
C TRP A 118 8.49 -8.19 -18.55
N VAL A 119 7.22 -7.77 -18.46
CA VAL A 119 6.34 -7.70 -19.65
C VAL A 119 6.90 -6.71 -20.67
N ALA A 120 7.39 -5.54 -20.24
CA ALA A 120 8.03 -4.58 -21.13
C ALA A 120 9.29 -5.16 -21.81
N VAL A 121 10.12 -5.89 -21.06
CA VAL A 121 11.29 -6.60 -21.60
C VAL A 121 10.88 -7.68 -22.60
N ALA A 122 9.88 -8.50 -22.28
CA ALA A 122 9.40 -9.59 -23.13
C ALA A 122 8.81 -9.08 -24.45
N LEU A 123 8.08 -7.95 -24.41
CA LEU A 123 7.53 -7.29 -25.59
C LEU A 123 8.58 -6.51 -26.39
N ARG A 124 9.84 -6.46 -25.91
CA ARG A 124 10.91 -5.64 -26.50
C ARG A 124 10.49 -4.19 -26.70
N ALA A 125 9.83 -3.62 -25.69
CA ALA A 125 9.44 -2.22 -25.70
C ALA A 125 10.68 -1.32 -25.93
N GLY A 126 10.59 -0.46 -26.94
CA GLY A 126 11.71 0.39 -27.35
C GLY A 126 12.95 -0.37 -27.85
N GLY A 127 12.80 -1.59 -28.37
CA GLY A 127 13.92 -2.48 -28.73
C GLY A 127 14.99 -1.87 -29.63
N SER A 128 14.64 -0.88 -30.45
CA SER A 128 15.57 -0.15 -31.32
C SER A 128 16.58 0.73 -30.58
N SER A 129 16.32 1.07 -29.31
CA SER A 129 17.19 1.91 -28.47
C SER A 129 17.92 1.13 -27.38
N TRP A 130 17.89 -0.20 -27.41
CA TRP A 130 18.54 -1.02 -26.39
C TRP A 130 20.06 -0.99 -26.54
N ASP A 131 20.76 -0.77 -25.43
CA ASP A 131 22.21 -0.74 -25.37
C ASP A 131 22.73 -1.53 -24.14
N TRP A 132 24.01 -1.39 -23.82
CA TRP A 132 24.61 -2.05 -22.66
C TRP A 132 23.98 -1.59 -21.33
N ARG A 133 23.47 -0.35 -21.24
CA ARG A 133 22.81 0.18 -20.04
C ARG A 133 21.46 -0.50 -19.84
N THR A 134 20.73 -0.76 -20.92
CA THR A 134 19.53 -1.61 -20.88
C THR A 134 19.86 -2.99 -20.32
N GLY A 135 20.98 -3.59 -20.75
CA GLY A 135 21.49 -4.85 -20.20
C GLY A 135 21.73 -4.80 -18.69
N VAL A 136 22.34 -3.73 -18.18
CA VAL A 136 22.54 -3.51 -16.74
C VAL A 136 21.20 -3.36 -16.00
N ALA A 137 20.24 -2.62 -16.57
CA ALA A 137 18.92 -2.47 -15.98
C ALA A 137 18.17 -3.82 -15.87
N ILE A 138 18.26 -4.67 -16.90
CA ILE A 138 17.68 -6.02 -16.90
C ILE A 138 18.38 -6.92 -15.87
N ALA A 139 19.70 -6.80 -15.71
CA ALA A 139 20.44 -7.53 -14.69
C ALA A 139 19.99 -7.12 -13.28
N LEU A 140 19.83 -5.82 -13.01
CA LEU A 140 19.30 -5.31 -11.74
C LEU A 140 17.86 -5.77 -11.50
N LEU A 141 16.99 -5.70 -12.52
CA LEU A 141 15.63 -6.24 -12.47
C LEU A 141 15.62 -7.72 -12.06
N THR A 142 16.54 -8.52 -12.60
CA THR A 142 16.68 -9.94 -12.27
C THR A 142 17.04 -10.13 -10.79
N VAL A 143 17.98 -9.35 -10.26
CA VAL A 143 18.37 -9.39 -8.84
C VAL A 143 17.20 -9.03 -7.93
N VAL A 144 16.49 -7.94 -8.22
CA VAL A 144 15.31 -7.49 -7.45
C VAL A 144 14.21 -8.54 -7.50
N THR A 145 13.94 -9.10 -8.68
CA THR A 145 12.93 -10.15 -8.87
C THR A 145 13.25 -11.39 -8.04
N ALA A 146 14.50 -11.87 -8.08
CA ALA A 146 14.92 -13.03 -7.32
C ALA A 146 14.80 -12.80 -5.81
N ALA A 147 15.25 -11.63 -5.32
CA ALA A 147 15.14 -11.26 -3.91
C ALA A 147 13.66 -11.19 -3.45
N ALA A 148 12.80 -10.53 -4.24
CA ALA A 148 11.38 -10.41 -3.95
C ALA A 148 10.66 -11.78 -3.95
N ALA A 149 10.96 -12.65 -4.92
CA ALA A 149 10.38 -13.99 -4.99
C ALA A 149 10.78 -14.84 -3.79
N VAL A 150 12.07 -14.87 -3.42
CA VAL A 150 12.57 -15.60 -2.25
C VAL A 150 11.89 -15.09 -0.96
N ALA A 151 11.86 -13.78 -0.75
CA ALA A 151 11.18 -13.18 0.41
C ALA A 151 9.68 -13.53 0.43
N TYR A 152 9.01 -13.50 -0.73
CA TYR A 152 7.60 -13.83 -0.84
C TYR A 152 7.31 -15.27 -0.44
N PHE A 153 8.08 -16.24 -0.94
CA PHE A 153 7.89 -17.64 -0.53
C PHE A 153 8.16 -17.87 0.95
N ARG A 154 9.14 -17.18 1.54
CA ARG A 154 9.41 -17.24 2.99
C ARG A 154 8.26 -16.65 3.80
N VAL A 155 7.70 -15.51 3.39
CA VAL A 155 6.50 -14.92 4.00
C VAL A 155 5.31 -15.87 3.89
N GLN A 156 5.05 -16.47 2.72
CA GLN A 156 3.95 -17.42 2.55
C GLN A 156 4.11 -18.66 3.43
N ARG A 157 5.35 -19.15 3.58
CA ARG A 157 5.64 -20.27 4.49
C ARG A 157 5.41 -19.87 5.95
N ALA A 158 5.78 -18.66 6.36
CA ALA A 158 5.50 -18.16 7.70
C ALA A 158 3.99 -18.04 7.96
N VAL A 159 3.21 -17.51 7.01
CA VAL A 159 1.74 -17.41 7.10
C VAL A 159 1.10 -18.77 7.34
N LYS A 160 1.50 -19.79 6.57
CA LYS A 160 0.94 -21.15 6.68
C LYS A 160 1.15 -21.79 8.06
N GLN A 161 2.15 -21.32 8.81
CA GLN A 161 2.49 -21.83 10.13
C GLN A 161 1.87 -21.03 11.27
N LEU A 162 1.30 -19.85 10.99
CA LEU A 162 0.62 -19.04 12.00
C LEU A 162 -0.77 -19.63 12.27
N PRO A 163 -1.26 -19.52 13.53
CA PRO A 163 -2.64 -19.85 13.85
C PRO A 163 -3.59 -19.06 12.94
N ARG A 164 -4.71 -19.68 12.55
CA ARG A 164 -5.77 -18.99 11.81
C ARG A 164 -6.39 -17.95 12.73
N TRP A 165 -5.89 -16.73 12.67
CA TRP A 165 -6.45 -15.60 13.40
C TRP A 165 -7.74 -15.13 12.73
N ARG A 166 -8.88 -15.36 13.37
CA ARG A 166 -10.12 -14.67 13.02
C ARG A 166 -10.12 -13.32 13.73
N VAL A 167 -10.36 -12.26 12.98
CA VAL A 167 -10.52 -10.91 13.51
C VAL A 167 -11.83 -10.90 14.29
N HIS A 168 -11.80 -11.20 15.60
CA HIS A 168 -13.02 -11.34 16.40
C HIS A 168 -13.14 -10.32 17.53
N ASP A 169 -12.05 -9.69 18.00
CA ASP A 169 -12.16 -8.76 19.12
C ASP A 169 -11.82 -7.31 18.75
N ALA A 170 -12.70 -6.39 19.19
CA ALA A 170 -12.46 -4.95 19.13
C ALA A 170 -11.37 -4.49 20.12
N LEU A 171 -10.97 -5.36 21.05
CA LEU A 171 -9.96 -5.12 22.10
C LEU A 171 -8.52 -5.49 21.68
N ASP A 172 -8.37 -6.05 20.48
CA ASP A 172 -7.08 -6.41 19.93
C ASP A 172 -6.23 -5.15 19.59
N PRO A 173 -4.89 -5.18 19.77
CA PRO A 173 -4.02 -4.08 19.37
C PRO A 173 -4.16 -3.69 17.88
N ASP A 174 -4.44 -2.42 17.59
CA ASP A 174 -4.44 -1.85 16.24
C ASP A 174 -3.12 -1.13 15.92
N TRP A 175 -2.91 -0.75 14.66
CA TRP A 175 -1.62 -0.15 14.24
C TRP A 175 -1.45 1.26 14.78
N ILE A 176 -2.54 1.99 14.94
CA ILE A 176 -2.49 3.34 15.49
C ILE A 176 -2.15 3.31 16.99
N ALA A 177 -2.74 2.42 17.79
CA ALA A 177 -2.37 2.25 19.20
C ALA A 177 -0.91 1.85 19.33
N ASP A 178 -0.45 0.89 18.53
CA ASP A 178 0.96 0.49 18.52
C ASP A 178 1.88 1.67 18.15
N ALA A 179 1.47 2.55 17.22
CA ALA A 179 2.23 3.76 16.87
C ALA A 179 2.33 4.75 18.04
N VAL A 180 1.24 4.97 18.79
CA VAL A 180 1.24 5.84 19.98
C VAL A 180 2.17 5.30 21.05
N VAL A 181 2.12 3.98 21.32
CA VAL A 181 3.01 3.34 22.30
C VAL A 181 4.49 3.50 21.90
N VAL A 182 4.81 3.34 20.62
CA VAL A 182 6.19 3.52 20.13
C VAL A 182 6.60 4.99 20.19
N ALA A 183 5.70 5.91 19.86
CA ALA A 183 5.96 7.33 19.97
C ALA A 183 6.22 7.75 21.42
N GLU A 184 5.49 7.20 22.40
CA GLU A 184 5.75 7.43 23.83
C GLU A 184 7.12 6.86 24.26
N GLN A 185 7.49 5.68 23.76
CA GLN A 185 8.82 5.09 24.02
C GLN A 185 9.94 5.96 23.45
N LEU A 186 9.78 6.45 22.22
CA LEU A 186 10.73 7.37 21.57
C LEU A 186 10.77 8.74 22.26
N ALA A 187 9.63 9.25 22.73
CA ALA A 187 9.58 10.49 23.49
C ALA A 187 10.31 10.38 24.84
N GLY A 188 10.38 9.17 25.41
CA GLY A 188 11.21 8.88 26.58
C GLY A 188 12.70 9.16 26.36
N TRP A 189 13.18 9.07 25.11
CA TRP A 189 14.58 9.35 24.75
C TRP A 189 14.87 10.85 24.57
N LEU A 190 13.85 11.71 24.49
CA LEU A 190 14.00 13.15 24.25
C LEU A 190 14.40 13.96 25.51
N GLY A 191 14.74 13.29 26.61
CA GLY A 191 15.26 13.92 27.83
C GLY A 191 14.33 15.02 28.39
N PRO A 192 14.77 16.28 28.49
CA PRO A 192 14.00 17.36 29.11
C PRO A 192 12.69 17.71 28.38
N PHE A 193 12.58 17.39 27.09
CA PHE A 193 11.36 17.65 26.31
C PHE A 193 10.29 16.56 26.43
N ARG A 194 10.55 15.50 27.21
CA ARG A 194 9.63 14.36 27.37
C ARG A 194 8.22 14.79 27.75
N THR A 195 8.08 15.70 28.72
CA THR A 195 6.76 16.14 29.21
C THR A 195 5.96 16.87 28.12
N ALA A 196 6.63 17.71 27.32
CA ALA A 196 6.00 18.39 26.19
C ALA A 196 5.65 17.40 25.08
N ALA A 197 6.57 16.50 24.72
CA ALA A 197 6.37 15.49 23.70
C ALA A 197 5.21 14.55 24.04
N VAL A 198 5.15 14.03 25.27
CA VAL A 198 4.04 13.18 25.74
C VAL A 198 2.72 13.95 25.78
N ARG A 199 2.73 15.23 26.15
CA ARG A 199 1.51 16.07 26.12
C ARG A 199 0.99 16.24 24.69
N VAL A 200 1.87 16.53 23.73
CA VAL A 200 1.53 16.61 22.31
C VAL A 200 1.01 15.27 21.80
N LEU A 201 1.66 14.16 22.15
CA LEU A 201 1.22 12.81 21.76
C LEU A 201 -0.16 12.47 22.31
N ARG A 202 -0.44 12.76 23.58
CA ARG A 202 -1.78 12.55 24.17
C ARG A 202 -2.83 13.44 23.54
N TRP A 203 -2.49 14.67 23.20
CA TRP A 203 -3.40 15.56 22.48
C TRP A 203 -3.71 15.01 21.09
N LEU A 204 -2.69 14.54 20.35
CA LEU A 204 -2.84 13.89 19.05
C LEU A 204 -3.66 12.61 19.15
N ASP A 205 -3.46 11.80 20.19
CA ASP A 205 -4.26 10.60 20.43
C ASP A 205 -5.74 10.94 20.68
N ALA A 206 -5.99 11.91 21.56
CA ALA A 206 -7.35 12.31 21.91
C ALA A 206 -8.12 12.98 20.75
N HIS A 207 -7.44 13.75 19.88
CA HIS A 207 -8.11 14.53 18.82
C HIS A 207 -7.97 13.91 17.44
N ILE A 208 -6.77 13.47 17.05
CA ILE A 208 -6.51 12.99 15.69
C ILE A 208 -6.79 11.49 15.58
N VAL A 209 -6.31 10.69 16.55
CA VAL A 209 -6.51 9.23 16.52
C VAL A 209 -7.96 8.87 16.76
N ASP A 210 -8.60 9.48 17.77
CA ASP A 210 -10.01 9.20 18.05
C ASP A 210 -10.91 9.59 16.87
N GLU A 211 -10.68 10.77 16.27
CA GLU A 211 -11.43 11.19 15.08
C GLU A 211 -11.16 10.28 13.88
N THR A 212 -9.91 9.84 13.68
CA THR A 212 -9.55 8.86 12.64
C THR A 212 -10.26 7.52 12.85
N ARG A 213 -10.44 7.08 14.11
CA ARG A 213 -11.17 5.85 14.45
C ARG A 213 -12.68 5.97 14.23
N ARG A 214 -13.25 7.16 14.49
CA ARG A 214 -14.66 7.48 14.22
C ARG A 214 -14.94 7.52 12.71
N HIS A 215 -14.05 8.13 11.94
CA HIS A 215 -14.23 8.33 10.51
C HIS A 215 -13.01 7.88 9.67
N PRO A 216 -12.71 6.56 9.61
CA PRO A 216 -11.49 6.07 8.94
C PRO A 216 -11.47 6.32 7.43
N ILE A 217 -12.65 6.34 6.78
CA ILE A 217 -12.75 6.59 5.34
C ILE A 217 -12.50 8.07 5.02
N THR A 218 -12.98 9.00 5.85
CA THR A 218 -12.70 10.43 5.63
C THR A 218 -11.24 10.74 5.91
N ALA A 219 -10.65 10.15 6.96
CA ALA A 219 -9.22 10.26 7.23
C ALA A 219 -8.35 9.70 6.09
N ALA A 220 -8.75 8.57 5.49
CA ALA A 220 -8.08 8.04 4.31
C ALA A 220 -8.21 8.99 3.10
N ALA A 221 -9.40 9.57 2.88
CA ALA A 221 -9.63 10.53 1.80
C ALA A 221 -8.84 11.84 1.98
N THR A 222 -8.77 12.37 3.21
CA THR A 222 -7.99 13.58 3.50
C THR A 222 -6.50 13.34 3.33
N LEU A 223 -5.97 12.23 3.85
CA LEU A 223 -4.56 11.87 3.69
C LEU A 223 -4.20 11.66 2.22
N ALA A 224 -5.07 11.00 1.45
CA ALA A 224 -4.87 10.81 0.02
C ALA A 224 -4.91 12.12 -0.77
N LEU A 225 -5.83 13.04 -0.42
CA LEU A 225 -5.88 14.37 -1.03
C LEU A 225 -4.61 15.18 -0.72
N LEU A 226 -4.16 15.19 0.54
CA LEU A 226 -2.91 15.85 0.94
C LEU A 226 -1.72 15.28 0.19
N PHE A 227 -1.66 13.96 0.02
CA PHE A 227 -0.63 13.31 -0.78
C PHE A 227 -0.65 13.79 -2.24
N GLY A 228 -1.83 13.82 -2.88
CA GLY A 228 -1.96 14.34 -4.25
C GLY A 228 -1.57 15.81 -4.38
N LEU A 229 -1.94 16.65 -3.41
CA LEU A 229 -1.54 18.06 -3.36
C LEU A 229 -0.03 18.22 -3.17
N ALA A 230 0.60 17.41 -2.33
CA ALA A 230 2.05 17.45 -2.11
C ALA A 230 2.83 17.08 -3.38
N LEU A 231 2.37 16.04 -4.11
CA LEU A 231 2.97 15.67 -5.39
C LEU A 231 2.78 16.77 -6.44
N ALA A 232 1.59 17.36 -6.54
CA ALA A 232 1.35 18.46 -7.46
C ALA A 232 2.19 19.70 -7.10
N ALA A 233 2.38 20.00 -5.82
CA ALA A 233 3.26 21.08 -5.38
C ALA A 233 4.73 20.80 -5.74
N SER A 234 5.19 19.56 -5.60
CA SER A 234 6.54 19.15 -6.05
C SER A 234 6.70 19.34 -7.55
N ALA A 235 5.76 18.82 -8.34
CA ALA A 235 5.78 18.96 -9.80
C ALA A 235 5.71 20.43 -10.25
N ALA A 236 4.91 21.26 -9.57
CA ALA A 236 4.79 22.69 -9.85
C ALA A 236 6.10 23.45 -9.61
N ARG A 237 6.93 23.01 -8.65
CA ARG A 237 8.24 23.62 -8.39
C ARG A 237 9.23 23.37 -9.52
N GLU A 238 9.12 22.23 -10.18
CA GLU A 238 10.04 21.83 -11.25
C GLU A 238 9.59 22.37 -12.62
N HIS A 239 8.29 22.34 -12.91
CA HIS A 239 7.75 22.59 -14.25
C HIS A 239 6.85 23.85 -14.32
N GLY A 240 6.65 24.54 -13.19
CA GLY A 240 5.73 25.66 -13.07
C GLY A 240 4.27 25.25 -12.88
N PRO A 241 3.39 26.19 -12.48
CA PRO A 241 1.96 25.92 -12.32
C PRO A 241 1.29 25.70 -13.67
N ALA A 242 0.62 24.55 -13.84
CA ALA A 242 -0.11 24.22 -15.05
C ALA A 242 -1.45 23.53 -14.73
N PRO A 243 -2.48 23.67 -15.59
CA PRO A 243 -3.78 23.00 -15.38
C PRO A 243 -3.70 21.47 -15.24
N VAL A 244 -2.67 20.85 -15.83
CA VAL A 244 -2.41 19.40 -15.71
C VAL A 244 -2.17 18.97 -14.26
N LEU A 245 -1.74 19.88 -13.38
CA LEU A 245 -1.51 19.58 -11.96
C LEU A 245 -2.78 19.10 -11.25
N LEU A 246 -3.97 19.55 -11.66
CA LEU A 246 -5.22 19.04 -11.10
C LEU A 246 -5.45 17.56 -11.43
N LEU A 247 -4.98 17.09 -12.59
CA LEU A 247 -5.00 15.67 -12.93
C LEU A 247 -4.02 14.89 -12.06
N PHE A 248 -2.81 15.44 -11.82
CA PHE A 248 -1.85 14.83 -10.90
C PHE A 248 -2.44 14.68 -9.49
N VAL A 249 -3.09 15.72 -8.95
CA VAL A 249 -3.78 15.64 -7.66
C VAL A 249 -4.83 14.53 -7.67
N GLY A 250 -5.72 14.53 -8.66
CA GLY A 250 -6.83 13.57 -8.73
C GLY A 250 -6.35 12.13 -8.82
N VAL A 251 -5.38 11.85 -9.69
CA VAL A 251 -4.83 10.51 -9.92
C VAL A 251 -4.04 10.01 -8.72
N ALA A 252 -3.18 10.85 -8.14
CA ALA A 252 -2.41 10.50 -6.96
C ALA A 252 -3.34 10.27 -5.75
N ALA A 253 -4.31 11.15 -5.53
CA ALA A 253 -5.28 11.02 -4.46
C ALA A 253 -6.15 9.78 -4.62
N SER A 254 -6.64 9.47 -5.82
CA SER A 254 -7.48 8.29 -6.02
C SER A 254 -6.69 6.98 -5.82
N GLY A 255 -5.46 6.90 -6.35
CA GLY A 255 -4.59 5.75 -6.15
C GLY A 255 -4.19 5.56 -4.68
N MET A 256 -3.81 6.64 -4.00
CA MET A 256 -3.47 6.60 -2.57
C MET A 256 -4.69 6.25 -1.70
N PHE A 257 -5.88 6.77 -2.02
CA PHE A 257 -7.11 6.43 -1.31
C PHE A 257 -7.42 4.94 -1.44
N ALA A 258 -7.42 4.40 -2.66
CA ALA A 258 -7.67 2.99 -2.92
C ALA A 258 -6.66 2.11 -2.18
N PHE A 259 -5.39 2.51 -2.17
CA PHE A 259 -4.32 1.81 -1.48
C PHE A 259 -4.51 1.82 0.05
N ILE A 260 -4.73 2.99 0.66
CA ILE A 260 -4.90 3.12 2.12
C ILE A 260 -6.10 2.30 2.59
N VAL A 261 -7.25 2.40 1.91
CA VAL A 261 -8.48 1.70 2.36
C VAL A 261 -8.34 0.18 2.19
N SER A 262 -7.81 -0.28 1.06
CA SER A 262 -7.61 -1.72 0.78
C SER A 262 -6.59 -2.34 1.71
N THR A 263 -5.39 -1.73 1.77
CA THR A 263 -4.29 -2.18 2.62
C THR A 263 -4.65 -2.06 4.10
N GLY A 264 -5.28 -0.95 4.49
CA GLY A 264 -5.72 -0.71 5.86
C GLY A 264 -6.73 -1.74 6.35
N THR A 265 -7.69 -2.12 5.51
CA THR A 265 -8.64 -3.19 5.82
C THR A 265 -7.95 -4.55 5.92
N TYR A 266 -7.02 -4.85 5.00
CA TYR A 266 -6.33 -6.15 4.97
C TYR A 266 -5.37 -6.34 6.15
N VAL A 267 -4.53 -5.33 6.41
CA VAL A 267 -3.50 -5.32 7.45
C VAL A 267 -4.07 -5.03 8.83
N GLY A 268 -5.25 -4.40 8.90
CA GLY A 268 -5.91 -4.00 10.14
C GLY A 268 -5.34 -2.70 10.71
N LEU A 269 -5.03 -1.71 9.85
CA LEU A 269 -4.43 -0.43 10.27
C LEU A 269 -5.31 0.30 11.28
N VAL A 270 -6.59 0.46 10.96
CA VAL A 270 -7.61 1.07 11.83
C VAL A 270 -8.73 0.08 12.03
N ARG A 271 -9.03 -0.26 13.27
CA ARG A 271 -10.19 -1.09 13.63
C ARG A 271 -11.30 -0.16 14.07
N SER A 272 -12.33 0.02 13.25
CA SER A 272 -13.51 0.79 13.65
C SER A 272 -14.32 0.00 14.67
N VAL A 273 -14.75 0.66 15.75
CA VAL A 273 -15.68 0.10 16.74
C VAL A 273 -17.01 -0.32 16.10
N GLN A 274 -17.39 0.32 14.99
CA GLN A 274 -18.58 0.02 14.21
C GLN A 274 -18.24 -0.36 12.76
N PRO A 275 -18.00 -1.64 12.46
CA PRO A 275 -17.70 -2.07 11.10
C PRO A 275 -18.85 -1.73 10.14
N SER A 276 -18.53 -1.12 9.00
CA SER A 276 -19.49 -0.84 7.92
C SER A 276 -20.17 -2.13 7.46
N ARG A 277 -21.51 -2.15 7.45
CA ARG A 277 -22.33 -3.28 6.98
C ARG A 277 -23.37 -2.81 5.95
N GLY A 278 -23.93 -3.75 5.20
CA GLY A 278 -25.04 -3.50 4.27
C GLY A 278 -24.66 -2.58 3.10
N VAL A 279 -25.53 -1.62 2.78
CA VAL A 279 -25.34 -0.67 1.65
C VAL A 279 -24.06 0.14 1.81
N ARG A 280 -23.76 0.62 3.03
CA ARG A 280 -22.56 1.43 3.30
C ARG A 280 -21.28 0.69 2.90
N ARG A 281 -21.19 -0.61 3.19
CA ARG A 281 -20.02 -1.42 2.80
C ARG A 281 -19.89 -1.52 1.28
N ARG A 282 -21.00 -1.77 0.57
CA ARG A 282 -21.04 -1.86 -0.90
C ARG A 282 -20.60 -0.56 -1.57
N VAL A 283 -21.07 0.58 -1.05
CA VAL A 283 -20.66 1.90 -1.54
C VAL A 283 -19.16 2.13 -1.34
N ILE A 284 -18.61 1.73 -0.19
CA ILE A 284 -17.16 1.85 0.07
C ILE A 284 -16.36 0.95 -0.88
N ASP A 285 -16.77 -0.31 -1.07
CA ASP A 285 -16.07 -1.23 -1.97
C ASP A 285 -16.11 -0.71 -3.42
N ALA A 286 -17.27 -0.22 -3.89
CA ALA A 286 -17.41 0.42 -5.21
C ALA A 286 -16.55 1.69 -5.34
N LEU A 287 -16.48 2.52 -4.30
CA LEU A 287 -15.65 3.72 -4.27
C LEU A 287 -14.16 3.40 -4.36
N VAL A 288 -13.69 2.36 -3.64
CA VAL A 288 -12.30 1.92 -3.68
C VAL A 288 -11.91 1.41 -5.07
N VAL A 289 -12.75 0.56 -5.69
CA VAL A 289 -12.48 0.03 -7.02
C VAL A 289 -12.55 1.14 -8.08
N SER A 290 -13.50 2.06 -7.96
CA SER A 290 -13.59 3.26 -8.80
C SER A 290 -12.34 4.13 -8.67
N ALA A 291 -11.88 4.42 -7.45
CA ALA A 291 -10.67 5.20 -7.21
C ALA A 291 -9.40 4.53 -7.77
N ALA A 292 -9.31 3.19 -7.68
CA ALA A 292 -8.22 2.42 -8.27
C ALA A 292 -8.25 2.42 -9.82
N SER A 293 -9.43 2.52 -10.43
CA SER A 293 -9.55 2.56 -11.89
C SER A 293 -8.98 3.83 -12.53
N VAL A 294 -8.93 4.95 -11.80
CA VAL A 294 -8.40 6.22 -12.30
C VAL A 294 -6.92 6.12 -12.71
N PRO A 295 -5.97 5.71 -11.83
CA PRO A 295 -4.58 5.55 -12.24
C PRO A 295 -4.38 4.44 -13.27
N VAL A 296 -5.19 3.37 -13.23
CA VAL A 296 -5.17 2.32 -14.26
C VAL A 296 -5.55 2.91 -15.62
N THR A 297 -6.63 3.69 -15.69
CA THR A 297 -7.07 4.33 -16.93
C THR A 297 -6.01 5.29 -17.47
N LEU A 298 -5.33 6.04 -16.58
CA LEU A 298 -4.23 6.90 -16.98
C LEU A 298 -3.05 6.08 -17.54
N ALA A 299 -2.65 5.01 -16.86
CA ALA A 299 -1.55 4.13 -17.27
C ALA A 299 -1.82 3.49 -18.64
N PHE A 300 -3.08 3.17 -18.95
CA PHE A 300 -3.45 2.58 -20.24
C PHE A 300 -3.93 3.63 -21.26
N ARG A 301 -3.75 4.93 -21.02
CA ARG A 301 -4.35 5.99 -21.85
C ARG A 301 -4.00 5.87 -23.34
N ASP A 302 -2.76 5.51 -23.66
CA ASP A 302 -2.30 5.45 -25.06
C ASP A 302 -2.93 4.25 -25.78
N TRP A 303 -3.20 3.18 -25.04
CA TRP A 303 -3.88 1.98 -25.52
C TRP A 303 -5.40 2.16 -25.59
N LEU A 304 -5.95 3.09 -24.79
CA LEU A 304 -7.36 3.45 -24.75
C LEU A 304 -7.71 4.64 -25.67
N GLY A 305 -6.71 5.23 -26.36
CA GLY A 305 -6.89 6.40 -27.21
C GLY A 305 -7.92 6.21 -28.34
N TRP A 306 -8.07 4.97 -28.83
CA TRP A 306 -9.08 4.62 -29.83
C TRP A 306 -10.52 4.77 -29.31
N ILE A 307 -10.76 4.51 -28.01
CA ILE A 307 -12.07 4.68 -27.38
C ILE A 307 -12.42 6.18 -27.27
N ALA A 308 -11.41 7.02 -27.08
CA ALA A 308 -11.57 8.47 -26.95
C ALA A 308 -11.61 9.21 -28.30
N GLY A 309 -11.58 8.50 -29.43
CA GLY A 309 -11.59 9.08 -30.78
C GLY A 309 -10.38 10.00 -31.05
N ALA A 310 -9.23 9.68 -30.49
CA ALA A 310 -8.01 10.46 -30.70
C ALA A 310 -7.36 10.08 -32.04
N GLU A 311 -7.58 10.88 -33.08
CA GLU A 311 -6.64 10.93 -34.20
C GLU A 311 -5.30 11.52 -33.73
N THR A 312 -4.23 11.11 -34.39
CA THR A 312 -2.82 11.40 -34.14
C THR A 312 -2.56 12.86 -33.72
N GLY A 313 -2.56 13.15 -32.41
CA GLY A 313 -2.35 14.51 -31.89
C GLY A 313 -2.36 14.69 -30.37
N GLY A 314 -2.47 13.60 -29.59
CA GLY A 314 -2.47 13.64 -28.12
C GLY A 314 -3.82 14.05 -27.51
N VAL A 315 -4.13 13.45 -26.36
CA VAL A 315 -5.37 13.75 -25.62
C VAL A 315 -5.11 14.96 -24.72
N GLY A 316 -5.65 16.13 -25.07
CA GLY A 316 -5.56 17.32 -24.22
C GLY A 316 -6.06 17.07 -22.79
N ALA A 317 -5.44 17.70 -21.79
CA ALA A 317 -5.68 17.46 -20.36
C ALA A 317 -7.18 17.45 -19.97
N ALA A 318 -7.98 18.35 -20.55
CA ALA A 318 -9.42 18.40 -20.29
C ALA A 318 -10.17 17.16 -20.80
N ARG A 319 -9.78 16.61 -21.96
CA ARG A 319 -10.39 15.38 -22.52
C ARG A 319 -9.96 14.17 -21.70
N LEU A 320 -8.70 14.11 -21.28
CA LEU A 320 -8.19 13.07 -20.40
C LEU A 320 -8.93 13.08 -19.05
N GLY A 321 -9.13 14.25 -18.44
CA GLY A 321 -9.90 14.40 -17.22
C GLY A 321 -11.33 13.88 -17.34
N ARG A 322 -12.03 14.18 -18.46
CA ARG A 322 -13.37 13.64 -18.72
C ARG A 322 -13.36 12.11 -18.84
N LEU A 323 -12.38 11.54 -19.55
CA LEU A 323 -12.23 10.09 -19.68
C LEU A 323 -12.08 9.42 -18.31
N LEU A 324 -11.19 9.96 -17.46
CA LEU A 324 -10.97 9.45 -16.10
C LEU A 324 -12.25 9.49 -15.26
N ILE A 325 -13.01 10.60 -15.32
CA ILE A 325 -14.29 10.72 -14.60
C ILE A 325 -15.32 9.72 -15.11
N ILE A 326 -15.46 9.58 -16.43
CA ILE A 326 -16.43 8.65 -17.03
C ILE A 326 -16.10 7.21 -16.64
N VAL A 327 -14.84 6.80 -16.76
CA VAL A 327 -14.43 5.44 -16.39
C VAL A 327 -14.63 5.20 -14.89
N ALA A 328 -14.23 6.14 -14.03
CA ALA A 328 -14.43 6.02 -12.59
C ALA A 328 -15.92 5.89 -12.23
N ALA A 329 -16.79 6.71 -12.82
CA ALA A 329 -18.24 6.67 -12.60
C ALA A 329 -18.85 5.35 -13.10
N ALA A 330 -18.46 4.88 -14.29
CA ALA A 330 -18.92 3.62 -14.85
C ALA A 330 -18.51 2.43 -13.97
N VAL A 331 -17.24 2.35 -13.56
CA VAL A 331 -16.73 1.32 -12.66
C VAL A 331 -17.47 1.34 -11.32
N PHE A 332 -17.73 2.53 -10.75
CA PHE A 332 -18.50 2.65 -9.52
C PHE A 332 -19.90 2.03 -9.66
N VAL A 333 -20.64 2.39 -10.72
CA VAL A 333 -22.00 1.88 -10.97
C VAL A 333 -21.98 0.37 -11.19
N ILE A 334 -21.06 -0.14 -11.99
CA ILE A 334 -20.94 -1.58 -12.29
C ILE A 334 -20.66 -2.37 -11.00
N VAL A 335 -19.68 -1.94 -10.20
CA VAL A 335 -19.33 -2.64 -8.95
C VAL A 335 -20.48 -2.57 -7.94
N LEU A 336 -21.13 -1.41 -7.80
CA LEU A 336 -22.27 -1.26 -6.89
C LEU A 336 -23.46 -2.14 -7.31
N ALA A 337 -23.73 -2.24 -8.61
CA ALA A 337 -24.76 -3.11 -9.17
C ALA A 337 -24.40 -4.59 -8.96
N ALA A 338 -23.16 -5.00 -9.24
CA ALA A 338 -22.68 -6.36 -9.06
C ALA A 338 -22.74 -6.81 -7.59
N GLU A 339 -22.28 -5.98 -6.65
CA GLU A 339 -22.36 -6.23 -5.21
C GLU A 339 -23.81 -6.31 -4.70
N SER A 340 -24.72 -5.55 -5.33
CA SER A 340 -26.14 -5.56 -4.99
C SER A 340 -26.87 -6.78 -5.57
N ALA A 341 -26.52 -7.20 -6.78
CA ALA A 341 -27.10 -8.36 -7.44
C ALA A 341 -26.56 -9.68 -6.87
N GLY A 342 -25.25 -9.80 -6.64
CA GLY A 342 -24.61 -11.04 -6.17
C GLY A 342 -25.14 -11.55 -4.83
N ARG A 343 -25.70 -10.67 -3.99
CA ARG A 343 -26.34 -11.05 -2.72
C ARG A 343 -27.86 -11.21 -2.78
N ALA A 344 -28.51 -10.76 -3.85
CA ALA A 344 -29.89 -11.16 -4.12
C ALA A 344 -29.97 -12.64 -4.53
N TYR A 345 -28.88 -13.16 -5.13
CA TYR A 345 -28.75 -14.54 -5.61
C TYR A 345 -28.05 -15.51 -4.66
N THR A 346 -27.68 -15.09 -3.44
CA THR A 346 -27.28 -16.03 -2.39
C THR A 346 -28.48 -16.24 -1.45
N PRO A 347 -29.31 -17.28 -1.65
CA PRO A 347 -30.33 -17.63 -0.67
C PRO A 347 -29.62 -17.86 0.65
N ARG A 348 -30.18 -17.31 1.74
CA ARG A 348 -29.84 -17.75 3.09
C ARG A 348 -30.13 -19.24 3.17
N THR A 349 -29.11 -20.08 3.02
CA THR A 349 -29.16 -21.44 3.55
C THR A 349 -29.09 -21.31 5.06
N THR A 350 -30.26 -21.16 5.68
CA THR A 350 -30.48 -21.47 7.09
C THR A 350 -30.33 -22.97 7.26
N LEU A 351 -29.27 -23.39 7.93
CA LEU A 351 -29.20 -24.59 8.75
C LEU A 351 -28.51 -24.24 10.06
#